data_AF-T1CIL1-F1
#
_entry.id   AF-T1CIL1-F1
#
_cell.length_a   1.000
_cell.length_b   1.000
_cell.length_c   1.000
_cell.angle_alpha   90.00
_cell.angle_beta   90.00
_cell.angle_gamma   90.00
#
_symmetry.space_group_name_H-M   'P 1'
#
loop_
_entity.id
_entity.type
_entity.pdbx_description
1 polymer ?
#
loop_
_entity_poly.entity_id
_entity_poly.type
_entity_poly.pdbx_seq_one_letter_code
_entity_poly.pdbx_strand_id
1 'polypeptide(L)'
;MSASQFSTKQRILGAAEALFAQHGFAGASLRQVTTAANVNLAAVNYHFGSKDNLIEAVFRRRLDALNARRHAALAKVEATPEATLED
;
A
#
# COMPACT_ATOMS: atom_id res chain seq x y z
N MET A 1 -17.33 -12.55 -17.39
CA MET A 1 -16.18 -11.78 -16.86
C MET A 1 -16.17 -11.95 -15.35
N SER A 2 -15.29 -12.80 -14.81
CA SER A 2 -15.23 -13.00 -13.35
C SER A 2 -14.49 -11.81 -12.74
N ALA A 3 -15.18 -10.99 -11.96
CA ALA A 3 -14.53 -9.94 -11.17
C ALA A 3 -13.50 -10.62 -10.26
N SER A 4 -12.22 -10.24 -10.39
CA SER A 4 -11.16 -10.83 -9.56
C SER A 4 -11.49 -10.58 -8.10
N GLN A 5 -11.91 -11.61 -7.38
CA GLN A 5 -12.20 -11.50 -5.96
C GLN A 5 -10.88 -11.22 -5.23
N PHE A 6 -10.72 -10.00 -4.71
CA PHE A 6 -9.52 -9.62 -3.97
C PHE A 6 -9.37 -10.52 -2.74
N SER A 7 -8.14 -10.99 -2.50
CA SER A 7 -7.83 -11.72 -1.27
C SER A 7 -8.16 -10.88 -0.03
N THR A 8 -8.46 -11.54 1.09
CA THR A 8 -8.66 -10.88 2.39
C THR A 8 -7.52 -9.92 2.73
N LYS A 9 -6.26 -10.32 2.48
CA LYS A 9 -5.08 -9.47 2.64
C LYS A 9 -5.16 -8.19 1.80
N GLN A 10 -5.54 -8.29 0.52
CA GLN A 10 -5.67 -7.13 -0.37
C GLN A 10 -6.81 -6.20 0.05
N ARG A 11 -7.96 -6.74 0.48
CA ARG A 11 -9.07 -5.95 1.01
C ARG A 11 -8.67 -5.15 2.24
N ILE A 12 -7.94 -5.78 3.17
CA ILE A 12 -7.41 -5.11 4.36
C ILE A 12 -6.43 -4.00 3.98
N LEU A 13 -5.47 -4.27 3.08
CA LEU A 13 -4.51 -3.26 2.63
C LEU A 13 -5.18 -2.07 1.95
N GLY A 14 -6.18 -2.30 1.10
CA GLY A 14 -6.92 -1.24 0.43
C GLY A 14 -7.70 -0.36 1.42
N ALA A 15 -8.42 -0.97 2.36
CA ALA A 15 -9.15 -0.25 3.40
C ALA A 15 -8.21 0.55 4.31
N ALA A 16 -7.09 -0.06 4.73
CA ALA A 16 -6.09 0.57 5.58
C ALA A 16 -5.43 1.77 4.88
N GLU A 17 -5.02 1.61 3.62
CA GLU A 17 -4.46 2.69 2.81
C GLU A 17 -5.39 3.90 2.73
N ALA A 18 -6.68 3.68 2.44
CA ALA A 18 -7.66 4.74 2.36
C ALA A 18 -7.90 5.43 3.71
N LEU A 19 -8.00 4.68 4.81
CA LEU A 19 -8.24 5.25 6.14
C LEU A 19 -7.01 5.98 6.68
N PHE A 20 -5.81 5.45 6.47
CA PHE A 20 -4.57 6.12 6.88
C PHE A 20 -4.35 7.42 6.11
N ALA A 21 -4.69 7.46 4.82
CA ALA A 21 -4.63 8.69 4.03
C ALA A 21 -5.62 9.77 4.51
N GLN A 22 -6.82 9.38 4.95
CA GLN A 22 -7.88 10.31 5.36
C GLN A 22 -7.74 10.80 6.80
N HIS A 23 -7.27 9.93 7.71
CA HIS A 23 -7.30 10.20 9.15
C HIS A 23 -5.92 10.22 9.82
N GLY A 24 -4.87 9.97 9.03
CA GLY A 24 -3.53 9.70 9.57
C GLY A 24 -3.46 8.36 10.33
N PHE A 25 -2.26 7.98 10.73
CA PHE A 25 -2.05 6.71 11.42
C PHE A 25 -2.68 6.68 12.80
N ALA A 26 -2.53 7.75 13.59
CA ALA A 26 -3.11 7.82 14.93
C ALA A 26 -4.66 7.82 14.90
N GLY A 27 -5.26 8.53 13.94
CA GLY A 27 -6.72 8.68 13.83
C GLY A 27 -7.47 7.47 13.26
N ALA A 28 -6.78 6.55 12.60
CA ALA A 28 -7.38 5.31 12.09
C ALA A 28 -7.21 4.15 13.07
N SER A 29 -8.28 3.41 13.36
CA SER A 29 -8.27 2.22 14.20
C SER A 29 -8.34 0.93 13.38
N LEU A 30 -7.81 -0.18 13.92
CA LEU A 30 -7.98 -1.50 13.30
C LEU A 30 -9.45 -1.88 13.14
N ARG A 31 -10.34 -1.37 14.01
CA ARG A 31 -11.78 -1.63 13.93
C ARG A 31 -12.39 -0.98 12.68
N GLN A 32 -12.06 0.28 12.41
CA GLN A 32 -12.47 0.96 11.16
C GLN A 32 -11.96 0.21 9.93
N VAL A 33 -10.70 -0.26 9.96
CA VAL A 33 -10.14 -1.06 8.87
C VAL A 33 -10.92 -2.35 8.66
N THR A 34 -11.21 -3.10 9.73
CA THR A 34 -11.97 -4.37 9.63
C THR A 34 -13.37 -4.16 9.06
N THR A 35 -14.05 -3.10 9.49
CA THR A 35 -15.37 -2.71 8.97
C THR A 35 -15.30 -2.37 7.48
N ALA A 36 -14.37 -1.49 7.09
CA ALA A 36 -14.22 -1.06 5.70
C ALA A 36 -13.79 -2.20 4.76
N ALA A 37 -12.98 -3.14 5.24
CA ALA A 37 -12.55 -4.31 4.48
C ALA A 37 -13.59 -5.45 4.47
N ASN A 38 -14.66 -5.36 5.26
CA ASN A 38 -15.63 -6.42 5.51
C ASN A 38 -14.95 -7.74 5.95
N VAL A 39 -14.17 -7.65 7.04
CA VAL A 39 -13.45 -8.77 7.66
C VAL A 39 -13.54 -8.68 9.19
N ASN A 40 -13.14 -9.73 9.89
CA ASN A 40 -13.01 -9.70 11.35
C ASN A 40 -11.59 -9.27 11.78
N LEU A 41 -11.43 -8.93 13.06
CA LEU A 41 -10.14 -8.54 13.63
C LEU A 41 -9.11 -9.68 13.61
N ALA A 42 -9.56 -10.93 13.76
CA ALA A 42 -8.68 -12.09 13.70
C ALA A 42 -7.97 -12.22 12.34
N ALA A 43 -8.63 -11.87 11.23
CA ALA A 43 -8.02 -11.86 9.90
C ALA A 43 -6.91 -10.80 9.78
N VAL A 44 -7.10 -9.63 10.39
CA VAL A 44 -6.06 -8.58 10.41
C VAL A 44 -4.88 -9.03 11.26
N ASN A 45 -5.13 -9.58 12.44
CA ASN A 45 -4.07 -10.11 13.31
C ASN A 45 -3.33 -11.28 12.65
N TYR A 46 -4.03 -12.17 11.94
CA TYR A 46 -3.41 -13.27 11.20
C TYR A 46 -2.49 -12.77 10.07
N HIS A 47 -2.92 -11.78 9.30
CA HIS A 47 -2.16 -11.30 8.14
C HIS A 47 -1.04 -10.30 8.47
N PHE A 48 -1.22 -9.51 9.52
CA PHE A 48 -0.34 -8.38 9.84
C PHE A 48 0.16 -8.41 11.28
N GLY A 49 -0.52 -9.07 12.22
CA GLY A 49 -0.12 -9.15 13.62
C GLY A 49 -0.47 -7.89 14.43
N SER A 50 -0.04 -6.71 13.97
CA SER A 50 -0.25 -5.43 14.64
C SER A 50 -0.68 -4.32 13.68
N LYS A 51 -1.13 -3.19 14.24
CA LYS A 51 -1.41 -1.97 13.46
C LYS A 51 -0.14 -1.41 12.82
N ASP A 52 0.98 -1.43 13.53
CA ASP A 52 2.26 -0.93 13.01
C ASP A 52 2.74 -1.75 11.82
N ASN A 53 2.65 -3.08 11.91
CA ASN A 53 2.97 -3.97 10.79
C ASN A 53 2.02 -3.75 9.58
N LEU A 54 0.75 -3.45 9.84
CA LEU A 54 -0.20 -3.09 8.79
C LEU A 54 0.19 -1.75 8.12
N ILE A 55 0.62 -0.76 8.90
CA ILE A 55 1.14 0.52 8.39
C ILE A 55 2.37 0.26 7.52
N GLU A 56 3.34 -0.51 8.01
CA GLU A 56 4.53 -0.89 7.23
C GLU A 56 4.16 -1.60 5.93
N ALA A 57 3.19 -2.51 5.96
CA ALA A 57 2.74 -3.23 4.78
C ALA A 57 2.08 -2.31 3.74
N VAL A 58 1.30 -1.32 4.20
CA VAL A 58 0.75 -0.26 3.32
C VAL A 58 1.87 0.57 2.73
N PHE A 59 2.84 1.01 3.54
CA PHE A 59 4.00 1.76 3.06
C PHE A 59 4.79 0.97 2.00
N ARG A 60 5.14 -0.28 2.30
CA ARG A 60 5.89 -1.15 1.38
C ARG A 60 5.16 -1.27 0.04
N ARG A 61 3.85 -1.55 0.05
CA ARG A 61 3.03 -1.59 -1.18
C ARG A 61 3.11 -0.30 -2.00
N ARG A 62 3.08 0.87 -1.35
CA ARG A 62 3.17 2.17 -2.04
C ARG A 62 4.58 2.48 -2.54
N LEU A 63 5.58 2.21 -1.72
CA LEU A 63 6.98 2.45 -2.02
C LEU A 63 7.47 1.54 -3.14
N ASP A 64 7.08 0.27 -3.16
CA ASP A 64 7.45 -0.67 -4.21
C ASP A 64 6.94 -0.17 -5.58
N ALA A 65 5.67 0.24 -5.65
CA ALA A 65 5.08 0.78 -6.86
C ALA A 65 5.74 2.11 -7.30
N LEU A 66 6.07 2.98 -6.34
CA LEU A 66 6.74 4.24 -6.62
C LEU A 66 8.18 4.02 -7.10
N ASN A 67 8.92 3.15 -6.43
CA ASN A 67 10.31 2.83 -6.74
C ASN A 67 10.41 2.13 -8.10
N ALA A 68 9.48 1.23 -8.44
CA ALA A 68 9.43 0.64 -9.78
C ALA A 68 9.32 1.71 -10.88
N ARG A 69 8.48 2.73 -10.68
CA ARG A 69 8.37 3.86 -11.63
C ARG A 69 9.64 4.71 -11.67
N ARG A 70 10.25 4.98 -10.50
CA ARG A 70 11.50 5.72 -10.41
C ARG A 70 12.65 5.01 -11.11
N HIS A 71 12.81 3.70 -10.90
CA HIS A 71 13.81 2.89 -11.59
C HIS A 71 13.57 2.85 -13.10
N ALA A 72 12.32 2.72 -13.54
CA ALA A 72 11.99 2.77 -14.97
C ALA A 72 12.29 4.14 -15.59
N ALA A 73 12.13 5.24 -14.83
CA ALA A 73 12.52 6.58 -15.30
C ALA A 73 14.05 6.74 -15.36
N LEU A 74 14.76 6.33 -14.29
CA LEU A 74 16.22 6.36 -14.25
C LEU A 74 16.85 5.56 -15.40
N ALA A 75 16.36 4.35 -15.68
CA ALA A 75 16.85 3.53 -16.78
C ALA A 75 16.69 4.20 -18.17
N LYS A 76 15.67 5.06 -18.35
CA LYS A 76 15.50 5.83 -19.61
C LYS A 76 16.52 6.95 -19.72
N VAL A 77 16.80 7.63 -18.60
CA VAL A 77 17.78 8.71 -18.53
C VAL A 77 19.19 8.16 -18.77
N GLU A 78 19.56 7.06 -18.09
CA GLU A 78 20.86 6.39 -18.27
C GLU A 78 21.12 5.89 -19.70
N ALA A 79 20.06 5.58 -20.45
CA ALA A 79 20.16 5.21 -21.85
C ALA A 79 20.41 6.39 -22.81
N THR A 80 20.39 7.63 -22.29
CA THR A 80 20.60 8.86 -23.07
C THR A 80 21.96 9.47 -22.70
N PRO A 81 22.95 9.48 -23.63
CA PRO A 81 24.36 9.75 -23.30
C PRO A 81 24.71 11.14 -22.72
N GLU A 82 23.77 12.10 -22.71
CA GLU A 82 24.01 13.49 -22.31
C GLU A 82 23.00 14.01 -21.28
N ALA A 83 22.19 13.16 -20.67
CA ALA A 83 21.15 13.62 -19.75
C ALA A 83 21.76 14.28 -18.50
N THR A 84 21.37 15.52 -18.25
CA THR A 84 21.75 16.32 -17.10
C THR A 84 20.63 16.30 -16.04
N LEU A 85 20.90 16.83 -14.83
CA LEU A 85 19.87 16.97 -13.79
C LEU A 85 18.79 18.01 -14.14
N GLU A 86 19.03 18.82 -15.18
CA GLU A 86 18.15 19.90 -15.63
C GLU A 86 17.18 19.44 -16.75
N ASP A 87 17.38 18.22 -17.29
CA ASP A 87 16.52 17.57 -18.29
C ASP A 87 15.38 16.74 -17.64
#